data_AF-A6G423-F1
#
_entry.id   AF-A6G423-F1
#
_cell.length_a   1.000
_cell.length_b   1.000
_cell.length_c   1.000
_cell.angle_alpha   90.00
_cell.angle_beta   90.00
_cell.angle_gamma   90.00
#
_symmetry.space_group_name_H-M   'P 1'
#
loop_
_entity.id
_entity.type
_entity.pdbx_description
1 polymer ?
#
loop_
_entity_poly.entity_id
_entity_poly.type
_entity_poly.pdbx_seq_one_letter_code
_entity_poly.pdbx_strand_id
1 'polypeptide(L)'
;MLLGGEAYLRSDVLLVIRRIRERGMAASIVTGGLGMTQTRAEALVEAGITTAGVSIKSCPSLGGAKDTAGSWREHGLEALWRGSPELSYMRDRGVEELWGFCKTCYYAETCKAGCTAVSEPLLGRPGNNPYCHHRALELQRQGLRERVEPVATAKGMPFDSGLWRLILEHLDPAKRAALGPVEITEPRISRMVEWTGAGRPLTVDDLGALPDGAAPFTDAERDLPETPPNPDP
;
A
#
# COMPACT_ATOMS: atom_id res chain seq x y z
N MET A 1 -10.59 9.14 -15.23
CA MET A 1 -9.42 8.28 -15.04
C MET A 1 -9.90 6.84 -14.82
N LEU A 2 -9.53 5.91 -15.70
CA LEU A 2 -9.82 4.49 -15.60
C LEU A 2 -8.67 3.84 -14.83
N LEU A 3 -8.99 3.29 -13.66
CA LEU A 3 -8.07 2.64 -12.72
C LEU A 3 -8.57 1.22 -12.43
N GLY A 4 -7.69 0.36 -11.92
CA GLY A 4 -7.99 -1.02 -11.53
C GLY A 4 -6.78 -1.92 -11.74
N GLY A 5 -7.03 -3.19 -12.09
CA GLY A 5 -6.05 -4.00 -12.82
C GLY A 5 -5.89 -3.44 -14.24
N GLU A 6 -5.91 -4.30 -15.26
CA GLU A 6 -5.88 -3.81 -16.64
C GLU A 6 -7.28 -3.45 -17.14
N ALA A 7 -7.72 -2.21 -16.89
CA ALA A 7 -9.06 -1.73 -17.21
C ALA A 7 -9.44 -1.92 -18.69
N TYR A 8 -8.47 -1.88 -19.61
CA TYR A 8 -8.68 -2.13 -21.05
C TYR A 8 -8.88 -3.60 -21.43
N LEU A 9 -8.71 -4.54 -20.50
CA LEU A 9 -9.05 -5.94 -20.74
C LEU A 9 -10.54 -6.21 -20.64
N ARG A 10 -11.32 -5.28 -20.09
CA ARG A 10 -12.78 -5.34 -20.16
C ARG A 10 -13.26 -5.26 -21.60
N SER A 11 -14.22 -6.10 -21.95
CA SER A 11 -14.82 -6.15 -23.28
C SER A 11 -15.56 -4.87 -23.67
N ASP A 12 -16.05 -4.11 -22.68
CA ASP A 12 -16.84 -2.89 -22.87
C ASP A 12 -16.06 -1.58 -22.71
N VAL A 13 -14.72 -1.64 -22.52
CA VAL A 13 -13.92 -0.46 -22.18
C VAL A 13 -14.03 0.67 -23.22
N LEU A 14 -14.12 0.32 -24.50
CA LEU A 14 -14.22 1.31 -25.57
C LEU A 14 -15.55 2.08 -25.52
N LEU A 15 -16.63 1.41 -25.14
CA LEU A 15 -17.94 2.05 -24.94
C LEU A 15 -17.90 3.01 -23.74
N VAL A 16 -17.23 2.60 -22.67
CA VAL A 16 -17.04 3.44 -21.47
C VAL A 16 -16.24 4.69 -21.83
N ILE A 17 -15.11 4.55 -22.53
CA ILE A 17 -14.27 5.69 -22.96
C ILE A 17 -15.07 6.63 -23.86
N ARG A 18 -15.75 6.10 -24.89
CA ARG A 18 -16.59 6.91 -25.79
C ARG A 18 -17.64 7.69 -25.00
N ARG A 19 -18.31 7.05 -24.05
CA ARG A 19 -19.32 7.71 -23.22
C ARG A 19 -18.76 8.80 -22.31
N ILE A 20 -17.55 8.62 -21.78
CA ILE A 20 -16.84 9.66 -21.03
C ILE A 20 -16.57 10.88 -21.93
N ARG A 21 -16.10 10.64 -23.15
CA ARG A 21 -15.79 11.69 -24.13
C ARG A 21 -17.03 12.43 -24.64
N GLU A 22 -18.13 11.72 -24.90
CA GLU A 22 -19.43 12.33 -25.26
C GLU A 22 -19.94 13.33 -24.22
N ARG A 23 -19.55 13.16 -22.95
CA ARG A 23 -19.90 14.07 -21.86
C ARG A 23 -18.90 15.21 -21.68
N GLY A 24 -17.96 15.39 -22.61
CA GLY A 24 -16.94 16.44 -22.57
C GLY A 24 -15.81 16.20 -21.58
N MET A 25 -15.72 15.01 -20.97
CA MET A 25 -14.68 14.70 -19.97
C MET A 25 -13.41 14.15 -20.63
N ALA A 26 -12.25 14.38 -20.02
CA ALA A 26 -11.00 13.71 -20.39
C ALA A 26 -11.01 12.24 -19.95
N ALA A 27 -10.57 11.33 -20.83
CA ALA A 27 -10.47 9.91 -20.54
C ALA A 27 -9.00 9.49 -20.46
N SER A 28 -8.50 9.26 -19.26
CA SER A 28 -7.15 8.78 -19.00
C SER A 28 -7.18 7.34 -18.46
N ILE A 29 -6.12 6.57 -18.69
CA ILE A 29 -5.96 5.22 -18.15
C ILE A 29 -4.58 5.06 -17.50
N VAL A 30 -4.49 4.29 -16.40
CA VAL A 30 -3.21 3.82 -15.85
C VAL A 30 -3.17 2.30 -16.01
N THR A 31 -2.03 1.78 -16.45
CA THR A 31 -1.89 0.38 -16.85
C THR A 31 -0.53 -0.19 -16.49
N GLY A 32 -0.49 -1.50 -16.15
CA GLY A 32 0.74 -2.29 -16.03
C GLY A 32 1.22 -2.90 -17.36
N GLY A 33 0.42 -2.78 -18.43
CA GLY A 33 0.73 -3.20 -19.79
C GLY A 33 0.33 -4.63 -20.14
N LEU A 34 -0.26 -5.40 -19.22
CA LEU A 34 -0.59 -6.80 -19.46
C LEU A 34 -1.63 -6.96 -20.59
N GLY A 35 -1.25 -7.61 -21.69
CA GLY A 35 -2.13 -7.84 -22.85
C GLY A 35 -2.40 -6.61 -23.70
N MET A 36 -1.58 -5.55 -23.57
CA MET A 36 -1.65 -4.38 -24.45
C MET A 36 -0.99 -4.69 -25.80
N THR A 37 -1.81 -5.02 -26.80
CA THR A 37 -1.40 -5.21 -28.20
C THR A 37 -1.53 -3.92 -29.00
N GLN A 38 -0.81 -3.79 -30.12
CA GLN A 38 -0.92 -2.61 -31.01
C GLN A 38 -2.37 -2.30 -31.41
N THR A 39 -3.11 -3.30 -31.89
CA THR A 39 -4.54 -3.16 -32.25
C THR A 39 -5.40 -2.64 -31.10
N ARG A 40 -5.04 -2.97 -29.86
CA ARG A 40 -5.79 -2.55 -28.67
C ARG A 40 -5.44 -1.11 -28.30
N ALA A 41 -4.17 -0.73 -28.40
CA ALA A 41 -3.74 0.65 -28.21
C ALA A 41 -4.42 1.58 -29.24
N GLU A 42 -4.45 1.17 -30.51
CA GLU A 42 -5.12 1.90 -31.59
C GLU A 42 -6.62 2.07 -31.30
N ALA A 43 -7.30 1.01 -30.87
CA ALA A 43 -8.72 1.07 -30.51
C ALA A 43 -9.00 2.00 -29.32
N LEU A 44 -8.11 2.05 -28.32
CA LEU A 44 -8.23 2.98 -27.19
C LEU A 44 -8.06 4.44 -27.62
N VAL A 45 -7.10 4.70 -28.52
CA VAL A 45 -6.90 6.03 -29.13
C VAL A 45 -8.14 6.45 -29.93
N GLU A 46 -8.67 5.55 -30.78
CA GLU A 46 -9.89 5.81 -31.56
C GLU A 46 -11.10 6.09 -30.67
N ALA A 47 -11.24 5.36 -29.56
CA ALA A 47 -12.29 5.61 -28.58
C ALA A 47 -12.15 6.96 -27.86
N GLY A 48 -10.99 7.60 -27.96
CA GLY A 48 -10.72 8.95 -27.45
C GLY A 48 -10.01 8.97 -26.10
N ILE A 49 -9.19 7.95 -25.79
CA ILE A 49 -8.26 8.05 -24.65
C ILE A 49 -7.28 9.21 -24.89
N THR A 50 -7.11 10.08 -23.90
CA THR A 50 -6.29 11.29 -24.01
C THR A 50 -4.88 11.08 -23.47
N THR A 51 -4.73 10.22 -22.46
CA THR A 51 -3.44 9.89 -21.85
C THR A 51 -3.43 8.45 -21.32
N ALA A 52 -2.28 7.78 -21.46
CA ALA A 52 -2.01 6.48 -20.85
C ALA A 52 -0.76 6.62 -19.96
N GLY A 53 -0.96 6.50 -18.65
CA GLY A 53 0.12 6.59 -17.66
C GLY A 53 0.69 5.23 -17.32
N VAL A 54 2.02 5.12 -17.30
CA VAL A 54 2.74 4.02 -16.64
C VAL A 54 3.52 4.66 -15.49
N SER A 55 2.99 4.52 -14.28
CA SER A 55 3.62 5.06 -13.07
C SER A 55 4.67 4.10 -12.53
N ILE A 56 5.76 4.65 -12.00
CA ILE A 56 6.79 3.88 -11.31
C ILE A 56 6.35 3.67 -9.86
N LYS A 57 6.44 2.42 -9.41
CA LYS A 57 6.14 1.99 -8.05
C LYS A 57 7.31 1.20 -7.50
N SER A 58 7.44 1.17 -6.18
CA SER A 58 8.45 0.34 -5.51
C SER A 58 8.08 -1.13 -5.49
N CYS A 59 6.78 -1.44 -5.48
CA CYS A 59 6.24 -2.79 -5.51
C CYS A 59 5.00 -2.84 -6.42
N PRO A 60 4.91 -3.80 -7.36
CA PRO A 60 3.73 -3.91 -8.23
C PRO A 60 2.45 -4.28 -7.46
N SER A 61 2.58 -4.94 -6.30
CA SER A 61 1.48 -5.35 -5.45
C SER A 61 0.97 -4.24 -4.52
N LEU A 62 1.70 -3.13 -4.42
CA LEU A 62 1.30 -1.96 -3.64
C LEU A 62 0.70 -0.88 -4.55
N GLY A 63 -0.12 -0.01 -3.98
CA GLY A 63 -0.86 0.99 -4.72
C GLY A 63 -1.37 2.10 -3.82
N GLY A 64 -1.92 3.15 -4.44
CA GLY A 64 -2.27 4.38 -3.75
C GLY A 64 -1.10 5.38 -3.71
N ALA A 65 -1.33 6.51 -3.05
CA ALA A 65 -0.41 7.64 -3.06
C ALA A 65 0.95 7.30 -2.44
N LYS A 66 0.96 6.61 -1.29
CA LYS A 66 2.19 6.20 -0.57
C LYS A 66 3.12 5.23 -1.30
N ASP A 67 2.70 4.71 -2.46
CA ASP A 67 3.44 3.68 -3.22
C ASP A 67 3.65 4.04 -4.71
N THR A 68 3.23 5.24 -5.12
CA THR A 68 3.29 5.68 -6.52
C THR A 68 4.17 6.91 -6.66
N ALA A 69 5.39 6.73 -7.19
CA ALA A 69 6.41 7.76 -7.24
C ALA A 69 6.17 8.84 -8.31
N GLY A 70 5.50 8.47 -9.41
CA GLY A 70 5.24 9.37 -10.53
C GLY A 70 5.45 8.72 -11.90
N SER A 71 5.41 9.55 -12.95
CA SER A 71 5.58 9.14 -14.35
C SER A 71 7.03 9.34 -14.80
N TRP A 72 7.67 8.29 -15.31
CA TRP A 72 9.06 8.38 -15.81
C TRP A 72 9.20 9.31 -17.02
N ARG A 73 8.14 9.49 -17.81
CA ARG A 73 8.13 10.38 -18.99
C ARG A 73 8.14 11.86 -18.61
N GLU A 74 7.57 12.18 -17.45
CA GLU A 74 7.45 13.55 -16.95
C GLU A 74 8.61 13.91 -16.04
N HIS A 75 9.02 12.97 -15.17
CA HIS A 75 9.97 13.24 -14.10
C HIS A 75 11.38 12.71 -14.40
N GLY A 76 11.52 11.74 -15.30
CA GLY A 76 12.77 11.02 -15.52
C GLY A 76 13.05 9.97 -14.43
N LEU A 77 13.69 8.86 -14.80
CA LEU A 77 13.90 7.73 -13.87
C LEU A 77 14.85 8.08 -12.72
N GLU A 78 15.93 8.84 -12.98
CA GLU A 78 16.90 9.19 -11.94
C GLU A 78 16.27 10.06 -10.84
N ALA A 79 15.49 11.07 -11.22
CA ALA A 79 14.82 11.94 -10.27
C ALA A 79 13.84 11.16 -9.39
N LEU A 80 13.05 10.27 -10.00
CA LEU A 80 12.16 9.38 -9.26
C LEU A 80 12.95 8.45 -8.33
N TRP A 81 14.01 7.83 -8.84
CA TRP A 81 14.81 6.87 -8.06
C TRP A 81 15.52 7.51 -6.87
N ARG A 82 16.00 8.75 -6.98
CA ARG A 82 16.72 9.44 -5.91
C ARG A 82 15.81 10.23 -4.97
N GLY A 83 14.75 10.84 -5.50
CA GLY A 83 13.97 11.86 -4.81
C GLY A 83 12.60 11.42 -4.31
N SER A 84 12.06 10.27 -4.76
CA SER A 84 10.71 9.84 -4.38
C SER A 84 10.70 8.98 -3.11
N PRO A 85 10.07 9.43 -2.00
CA PRO A 85 9.92 8.64 -0.80
C PRO A 85 9.22 7.29 -1.07
N GLU A 86 8.24 7.26 -1.98
CA GLU A 86 7.45 6.09 -2.39
C GLU A 86 8.34 4.96 -2.95
N LEU A 87 9.51 5.30 -3.50
CA LEU A 87 10.52 4.34 -3.94
C LEU A 87 11.56 4.05 -2.86
N SER A 88 12.08 5.09 -2.21
CA SER A 88 13.20 4.95 -1.28
C SER A 88 12.82 4.12 -0.05
N TYR A 89 11.59 4.22 0.44
CA TYR A 89 11.11 3.46 1.60
C TYR A 89 11.44 1.96 1.54
N MET A 90 11.27 1.33 0.37
CA MET A 90 11.52 -0.11 0.23
C MET A 90 13.03 -0.46 0.29
N ARG A 91 13.91 0.47 -0.12
CA ARG A 91 15.36 0.30 -0.06
C ARG A 91 15.90 0.58 1.34
N ASP A 92 15.35 1.62 1.97
CA ASP A 92 15.88 2.18 3.21
C ASP A 92 15.23 1.55 4.45
N ARG A 93 14.23 0.67 4.26
CA ARG A 93 13.54 -0.02 5.35
C ARG A 93 14.54 -0.73 6.27
N GLY A 94 14.55 -0.28 7.53
CA GLY A 94 15.40 -0.80 8.59
C GLY A 94 14.61 -1.38 9.76
N VAL A 95 15.32 -1.77 10.82
CA VAL A 95 14.72 -2.27 12.06
C VAL A 95 13.89 -1.22 12.80
N GLU A 96 14.10 0.06 12.51
CA GLU A 96 13.32 1.16 13.10
C GLU A 96 11.89 1.26 12.57
N GLU A 97 11.63 0.64 11.42
CA GLU A 97 10.29 0.52 10.85
C GLU A 97 9.51 -0.65 11.48
N LEU A 98 10.18 -1.52 12.25
CA LEU A 98 9.56 -2.71 12.82
C LEU A 98 8.80 -2.38 14.11
N TRP A 99 7.73 -3.14 14.33
CA TRP A 99 6.88 -3.03 15.50
C TRP A 99 6.20 -4.39 15.80
N GLY A 100 5.56 -4.48 16.97
CA GLY A 100 4.97 -5.72 17.47
C GLY A 100 5.98 -6.86 17.52
N PHE A 101 5.53 -8.09 17.21
CA PHE A 101 6.37 -9.29 17.22
C PHE A 101 7.63 -9.14 16.36
N CYS A 102 7.52 -8.45 15.22
CA CYS A 102 8.64 -8.32 14.30
C CYS A 102 9.80 -7.50 14.85
N LYS A 103 9.55 -6.52 15.76
CA LYS A 103 10.62 -5.71 16.36
C LYS A 103 11.49 -6.51 17.33
N THR A 104 10.91 -7.51 18.00
CA THR A 104 11.60 -8.35 18.98
C THR A 104 12.02 -9.70 18.42
N CYS A 105 11.68 -10.00 17.16
CA CYS A 105 12.00 -11.27 16.53
C CYS A 105 13.51 -11.42 16.30
N TYR A 106 14.04 -12.62 16.56
CA TYR A 106 15.43 -12.98 16.28
C TYR A 106 15.86 -12.69 14.83
N TYR A 107 14.94 -12.75 13.86
CA TYR A 107 15.20 -12.46 12.44
C TYR A 107 15.00 -10.99 12.04
N ALA A 108 14.77 -10.06 12.98
CA ALA A 108 14.35 -8.68 12.68
C ALA A 108 15.25 -7.98 11.64
N GLU A 109 16.58 -8.02 11.82
CA GLU A 109 17.54 -7.34 10.94
C GLU A 109 17.56 -7.90 9.51
N THR A 110 17.43 -9.23 9.36
CA THR A 110 17.48 -9.90 8.06
C THR A 110 16.11 -9.91 7.37
N CYS A 111 15.05 -10.26 8.10
CA CYS A 111 13.70 -10.45 7.54
C CYS A 111 12.98 -9.13 7.31
N LYS A 112 13.16 -8.15 8.21
CA LYS A 112 12.51 -6.84 8.13
C LYS A 112 10.99 -6.93 7.90
N ALA A 113 10.35 -7.87 8.60
CA ALA A 113 8.92 -8.22 8.55
C ALA A 113 8.34 -8.76 7.23
N GLY A 114 9.18 -9.14 6.26
CA GLY A 114 8.73 -9.79 5.03
C GLY A 114 7.96 -8.85 4.09
N CYS A 115 6.86 -9.34 3.49
CA CYS A 115 6.15 -8.62 2.44
C CYS A 115 5.30 -7.46 2.98
N THR A 116 5.61 -6.23 2.54
CA THR A 116 4.82 -5.02 2.86
C THR A 116 3.41 -5.09 2.30
N ALA A 117 3.22 -5.66 1.10
CA ALA A 117 1.91 -5.82 0.48
C ALA A 117 0.96 -6.76 1.24
N VAL A 118 1.46 -7.45 2.26
CA VAL A 118 0.62 -8.23 3.19
C VAL A 118 0.32 -7.43 4.45
N SER A 119 1.35 -6.88 5.09
CA SER A 119 1.22 -6.23 6.40
C SER A 119 0.54 -4.87 6.33
N GLU A 120 0.90 -4.04 5.37
CA GLU A 120 0.44 -2.67 5.32
C GLU A 120 -1.05 -2.52 4.97
N PRO A 121 -1.59 -3.23 3.95
CA PRO A 121 -3.04 -3.18 3.69
C PRO A 121 -3.86 -3.71 4.86
N LEU A 122 -3.31 -4.65 5.64
CA LEU A 122 -4.02 -5.29 6.74
C LEU A 122 -4.00 -4.45 8.03
N LEU A 123 -2.82 -3.94 8.39
CA LEU A 123 -2.54 -3.30 9.68
C LEU A 123 -2.35 -1.79 9.56
N GLY A 124 -2.51 -1.21 8.36
CA GLY A 124 -2.26 0.21 8.08
C GLY A 124 -0.78 0.59 7.99
N ARG A 125 0.12 -0.30 8.40
CA ARG A 125 1.57 -0.07 8.46
C ARG A 125 2.36 -1.29 8.05
N PRO A 126 3.48 -1.12 7.31
CA PRO A 126 4.43 -2.20 7.11
C PRO A 126 4.96 -2.70 8.46
N GLY A 127 5.30 -3.99 8.56
CA GLY A 127 5.77 -4.57 9.81
C GLY A 127 4.75 -5.48 10.47
N ASN A 128 5.14 -6.12 11.58
CA ASN A 128 4.27 -6.94 12.43
C ASN A 128 3.40 -7.98 11.68
N ASN A 129 3.93 -8.61 10.62
CA ASN A 129 3.15 -9.49 9.74
C ASN A 129 2.56 -10.71 10.49
N PRO A 130 1.21 -10.85 10.57
CA PRO A 130 0.56 -11.93 11.31
C PRO A 130 0.55 -13.27 10.55
N TYR A 131 0.86 -13.27 9.25
CA TYR A 131 0.91 -14.48 8.43
C TYR A 131 2.31 -15.12 8.36
N CYS A 132 3.21 -14.71 9.26
CA CYS A 132 4.52 -15.31 9.37
C CYS A 132 4.44 -16.71 10.01
N HIS A 133 4.93 -17.74 9.30
CA HIS A 133 4.94 -19.10 9.84
C HIS A 133 5.82 -19.25 11.09
N HIS A 134 6.99 -18.59 11.12
CA HIS A 134 7.86 -18.60 12.29
C HIS A 134 7.17 -18.00 13.54
N ARG A 135 6.47 -16.87 13.37
CA ARG A 135 5.66 -16.26 14.44
C ARG A 135 4.62 -17.23 14.98
N ALA A 136 3.86 -17.87 14.09
CA ALA A 136 2.82 -18.82 14.49
C ALA A 136 3.39 -19.98 15.32
N LEU A 137 4.53 -20.55 14.90
CA LEU A 137 5.19 -21.63 15.64
C LEU A 137 5.74 -21.17 17.00
N GLU A 138 6.29 -19.96 17.08
CA GLU A 138 6.82 -19.40 18.32
C GLU A 138 5.71 -19.13 19.34
N LEU A 139 4.60 -18.54 18.90
CA LEU A 139 3.44 -18.33 19.76
C LEU A 139 2.82 -19.66 20.20
N GLN A 140 2.74 -20.64 19.31
CA GLN A 140 2.26 -21.98 19.66
C GLN A 140 3.12 -22.64 20.73
N ARG A 141 4.46 -22.48 20.67
CA ARG A 141 5.38 -22.97 21.73
C ARG A 141 5.10 -22.32 23.08
N GLN A 142 4.63 -21.09 23.09
CA GLN A 142 4.22 -20.35 24.29
C GLN A 142 2.78 -20.68 24.73
N GLY A 143 2.09 -21.59 24.04
CA GLY A 143 0.69 -21.92 24.33
C GLY A 143 -0.29 -20.81 23.90
N LEU A 144 0.11 -19.98 22.95
CA LEU A 144 -0.65 -18.85 22.41
C LEU A 144 -0.98 -19.07 20.93
N ARG A 145 -1.95 -18.31 20.44
CA ARG A 145 -2.29 -18.19 19.01
C ARG A 145 -2.71 -16.77 18.70
N GLU A 146 -2.72 -16.44 17.43
CA GLU A 146 -3.26 -15.17 16.94
C GLU A 146 -4.49 -15.38 16.09
N ARG A 147 -5.37 -14.38 16.19
CA ARG A 147 -6.56 -14.23 15.37
C ARG A 147 -6.58 -12.81 14.81
N VAL A 148 -6.84 -12.70 13.52
CA VAL A 148 -7.00 -11.43 12.82
C VAL A 148 -8.49 -11.07 12.85
N GLU A 149 -8.83 -9.88 13.33
CA GLU A 149 -10.21 -9.44 13.54
C GLU A 149 -10.48 -8.09 12.82
N PRO A 150 -11.60 -7.96 12.07
CA PRO A 150 -11.84 -6.76 11.29
C PRO A 150 -12.23 -5.59 12.20
N VAL A 151 -11.69 -4.42 11.92
CA VAL A 151 -11.95 -3.17 12.68
C VAL A 151 -12.65 -2.14 11.80
N ALA A 152 -12.23 -2.00 10.54
CA ALA A 152 -12.84 -1.07 9.59
C ALA A 152 -12.95 -1.71 8.22
N THR A 153 -14.04 -1.41 7.52
CA THR A 153 -14.19 -1.75 6.10
C THR A 153 -13.47 -0.74 5.24
N ALA A 154 -13.08 -1.15 4.03
CA ALA A 154 -12.69 -0.22 2.97
C ALA A 154 -13.80 0.83 2.76
N LYS A 155 -13.40 2.07 2.43
CA LYS A 155 -14.29 3.20 2.17
C LYS A 155 -14.81 3.24 0.72
N GLY A 156 -14.34 2.34 -0.14
CA GLY A 156 -14.68 2.25 -1.56
C GLY A 156 -13.82 3.17 -2.45
N MET A 157 -12.70 3.67 -1.94
CA MET A 157 -11.75 4.50 -2.70
C MET A 157 -10.74 3.61 -3.45
N PRO A 158 -10.20 4.03 -4.61
CA PRO A 158 -9.18 3.25 -5.29
C PRO A 158 -7.97 2.98 -4.39
N PHE A 159 -7.56 1.71 -4.31
CA PHE A 159 -6.43 1.26 -3.50
C PHE A 159 -6.58 1.45 -1.98
N ASP A 160 -7.80 1.66 -1.49
CA ASP A 160 -8.07 1.59 -0.06
C ASP A 160 -8.08 0.13 0.45
N SER A 161 -8.13 -0.02 1.76
CA SER A 161 -8.14 -1.33 2.42
C SER A 161 -9.00 -1.28 3.67
N GLY A 162 -9.61 -2.42 4.01
CA GLY A 162 -10.15 -2.61 5.35
C GLY A 162 -9.02 -2.85 6.33
N LEU A 163 -9.21 -2.40 7.57
CA LEU A 163 -8.21 -2.54 8.63
C LEU A 163 -8.59 -3.63 9.61
N TRP A 164 -7.56 -4.30 10.13
CA TRP A 164 -7.70 -5.41 11.05
C TRP A 164 -6.80 -5.21 12.26
N ARG A 165 -7.24 -5.76 13.39
CA ARG A 165 -6.44 -5.87 14.61
C ARG A 165 -6.01 -7.29 14.83
N LEU A 166 -4.97 -7.46 15.64
CA LEU A 166 -4.48 -8.76 16.05
C LEU A 166 -4.93 -9.04 17.48
N ILE A 167 -5.52 -10.21 17.68
CA ILE A 167 -5.91 -10.72 18.99
C ILE A 167 -4.95 -11.86 19.33
N LEU A 168 -4.06 -11.62 20.28
CA LEU A 168 -3.23 -12.66 20.88
C LEU A 168 -4.04 -13.33 21.98
N GLU A 169 -4.23 -14.63 21.90
CA GLU A 169 -5.09 -15.38 22.81
C GLU A 169 -4.52 -16.75 23.15
N HIS A 170 -5.00 -17.37 24.22
CA HIS A 170 -4.55 -18.70 24.59
C HIS A 170 -4.93 -19.74 23.52
N LEU A 171 -3.98 -20.63 23.21
CA LEU A 171 -4.21 -21.76 22.31
C LEU A 171 -5.22 -22.74 22.91
N ASP A 172 -5.15 -22.97 24.22
CA ASP A 172 -6.12 -23.74 24.99
C ASP A 172 -7.50 -23.04 25.00
N PRO A 173 -8.56 -23.69 24.47
CA PRO A 173 -9.90 -23.10 24.42
C PRO A 173 -10.49 -22.77 25.80
N ALA A 174 -10.22 -23.58 26.83
CA ALA A 174 -10.74 -23.34 28.18
C ALA A 174 -10.09 -22.10 28.80
N LYS A 175 -8.77 -21.95 28.64
CA LYS A 175 -8.05 -20.73 29.08
C LYS A 175 -8.52 -19.51 28.31
N ARG A 176 -8.74 -19.63 27.00
CA ARG A 176 -9.24 -18.53 26.16
C ARG A 176 -10.62 -18.06 26.63
N ALA A 177 -11.53 -18.98 26.94
CA ALA A 177 -12.86 -18.64 27.42
C ALA A 177 -12.83 -18.00 28.82
N ALA A 178 -11.92 -18.44 29.70
CA ALA A 178 -11.84 -17.97 31.08
C ALA A 178 -11.07 -16.64 31.24
N LEU A 179 -9.98 -16.46 30.49
CA LEU A 179 -9.03 -15.34 30.67
C LEU A 179 -9.17 -14.26 29.58
N GLY A 180 -9.81 -14.58 28.46
CA GLY A 180 -9.91 -13.67 27.32
C GLY A 180 -8.59 -13.47 26.56
N PRO A 181 -8.50 -12.41 25.75
CA PRO A 181 -7.28 -12.04 25.03
C PRO A 181 -6.11 -11.70 25.97
N VAL A 182 -4.91 -12.11 25.57
CA VAL A 182 -3.64 -11.73 26.21
C VAL A 182 -3.22 -10.33 25.77
N GLU A 183 -3.37 -10.02 24.48
CA GLU A 183 -3.06 -8.71 23.91
C GLU A 183 -4.01 -8.42 22.75
N ILE A 184 -4.39 -7.15 22.60
CA ILE A 184 -5.08 -6.62 21.42
C ILE A 184 -4.17 -5.58 20.79
N THR A 185 -3.70 -5.86 19.58
CA THR A 185 -2.86 -4.93 18.82
C THR A 185 -3.70 -4.26 17.74
N GLU A 186 -4.01 -2.98 17.92
CA GLU A 186 -4.74 -2.18 16.95
C GLU A 186 -3.89 -1.86 15.69
N PRO A 187 -4.53 -1.65 14.52
CA PRO A 187 -3.85 -1.17 13.33
C PRO A 187 -3.21 0.21 13.58
N ARG A 188 -2.25 0.56 12.74
CA ARG A 188 -1.38 1.74 12.87
C ARG A 188 -1.72 2.77 11.81
N ILE A 189 -1.40 4.03 12.10
CA ILE A 189 -1.58 5.12 11.15
C ILE A 189 -0.76 4.92 9.86
N SER A 190 -1.34 5.39 8.75
CA SER A 190 -0.77 5.27 7.40
C SER A 190 0.57 6.00 7.26
N ARG A 191 1.44 5.50 6.36
CA ARG A 191 2.66 6.22 5.95
C ARG A 191 2.39 7.59 5.33
N MET A 192 1.16 7.84 4.89
CA MET A 192 0.72 9.18 4.45
C MET A 192 0.67 10.20 5.58
N VAL A 193 0.60 9.78 6.85
CA VAL A 193 0.58 10.67 8.03
C VAL A 193 1.97 10.76 8.65
N GLU A 194 2.62 9.62 8.85
CA GLU A 194 3.99 9.53 9.37
C GLU A 194 4.81 8.67 8.41
N TRP A 195 5.68 9.27 7.58
CA TRP A 195 6.34 8.54 6.49
C TRP A 195 7.21 7.38 6.97
N THR A 196 7.92 7.56 8.08
CA THR A 196 8.90 6.60 8.64
C THR A 196 8.52 6.15 10.05
N GLY A 197 9.14 5.07 10.49
CA GLY A 197 8.98 4.46 11.81
C GLY A 197 7.80 3.49 11.94
N ALA A 198 7.61 3.01 13.16
CA ALA A 198 6.54 2.08 13.53
C ALA A 198 5.12 2.68 13.42
N GLY A 199 4.99 4.00 13.36
CA GLY A 199 3.72 4.71 13.52
C GLY A 199 3.08 4.51 14.90
N ARG A 200 2.07 5.32 15.23
CA ARG A 200 1.22 5.11 16.42
C ARG A 200 -0.01 4.25 16.12
N PRO A 201 -0.62 3.58 17.12
CA PRO A 201 -1.91 2.92 16.96
C PRO A 201 -3.00 3.91 16.53
N LEU A 202 -3.96 3.43 15.74
CA LEU A 202 -5.14 4.20 15.35
C LEU A 202 -6.06 4.41 16.55
N THR A 203 -6.59 5.62 16.65
CA THR A 203 -7.66 5.98 17.59
C THR A 203 -9.01 5.79 16.91
N VAL A 204 -10.10 5.87 17.69
CA VAL A 204 -11.46 5.88 17.16
C VAL A 204 -11.67 7.04 16.18
N ASP A 205 -11.09 8.21 16.46
CA ASP A 205 -11.18 9.39 15.59
C ASP A 205 -10.45 9.17 14.26
N ASP A 206 -9.28 8.52 14.29
CA ASP A 206 -8.52 8.24 13.07
C ASP A 206 -9.28 7.31 12.11
N LEU A 207 -10.08 6.36 12.64
CA LEU A 207 -10.89 5.45 11.81
C LEU A 207 -11.93 6.21 10.97
N GLY A 208 -12.47 7.32 11.50
CA GLY A 208 -13.35 8.22 10.75
C GLY A 208 -12.60 8.99 9.65
N ALA A 209 -11.35 9.37 9.91
CA ALA A 209 -10.55 10.28 9.08
C ALA A 209 -9.49 9.60 8.19
N LEU A 210 -9.48 8.25 8.08
CA LEU A 210 -8.46 7.52 7.32
C LEU A 210 -8.19 8.16 5.93
N PRO A 211 -6.95 8.59 5.65
CA PRO A 211 -6.58 9.35 4.46
C PRO A 211 -6.42 8.47 3.20
N ASP A 212 -6.52 7.15 3.35
CA ASP A 212 -6.31 6.20 2.28
C ASP A 212 -7.42 6.35 1.22
N GLY A 213 -7.07 7.02 0.11
CA GLY A 213 -8.00 7.49 -0.92
C GLY A 213 -7.61 8.82 -1.56
N ALA A 214 -6.62 9.54 -1.03
CA ALA A 214 -6.06 10.71 -1.69
C ALA A 214 -5.37 10.30 -3.02
N ALA A 215 -5.75 10.96 -4.12
CA ALA A 215 -5.07 10.81 -5.40
C ALA A 215 -3.67 11.46 -5.32
N PRO A 216 -2.62 10.86 -5.89
CA PRO A 216 -1.24 11.31 -5.72
C PRO A 216 -0.86 12.64 -6.40
N PHE A 217 -1.81 13.43 -6.90
CA PHE A 217 -1.47 14.64 -7.64
C PHE A 217 -2.43 15.79 -7.29
N THR A 218 -1.98 16.66 -6.38
CA THR A 218 -2.36 18.06 -6.39
C THR A 218 -1.14 18.86 -6.81
N ASP A 219 -1.28 19.73 -7.81
CA ASP A 219 -0.21 20.55 -8.40
C ASP A 219 0.49 21.52 -7.39
N ALA A 220 0.12 21.48 -6.11
CA ALA A 220 0.42 22.49 -5.10
C ALA A 220 1.60 22.17 -4.16
N GLU A 221 2.23 21.00 -4.21
CA GLU A 221 3.29 20.61 -3.25
C GLU A 221 4.62 20.25 -3.95
N ARG A 222 5.07 21.11 -4.86
CA ARG A 222 6.36 20.97 -5.58
C ARG A 222 7.59 21.50 -4.81
N ASP A 223 7.54 21.55 -3.48
CA ASP A 223 8.72 21.87 -2.66
C ASP A 223 9.24 20.59 -1.99
N LEU A 224 9.97 19.78 -2.76
CA LEU A 224 10.85 18.77 -2.19
C LEU A 224 12.07 19.48 -1.58
N PRO A 225 12.49 19.14 -0.34
CA PRO A 225 13.71 19.70 0.23
C PRO A 225 14.91 19.34 -0.66
N GLU A 226 15.77 20.33 -0.94
CA GLU A 226 16.99 20.14 -1.72
C GLU A 226 17.85 19.03 -1.10
N THR A 227 18.03 17.93 -1.83
CA THR A 227 19.05 16.93 -1.49
C THR A 227 20.43 17.58 -1.62
N PRO A 228 21.31 17.49 -0.59
CA PRO A 228 22.67 18.01 -0.70
C PRO A 228 23.42 17.29 -1.83
N PRO A 229 24.35 17.98 -2.51
CA PRO A 229 25.07 17.41 -3.64
C PRO A 229 25.85 16.17 -3.21
N ASN A 230 25.71 15.11 -3.99
CA ASN A 230 26.42 13.85 -3.80
C ASN A 230 27.93 14.12 -3.91
N PRO A 231 28.76 13.69 -2.93
CA PRO A 231 30.20 13.61 -3.17
C PRO A 231 30.44 12.57 -4.27
N ASP A 232 31.05 13.01 -5.35
CA ASP A 232 31.38 12.22 -6.54
C ASP A 232 32.31 11.02 -6.21
N PRO A 233 32.38 10.02 -7.12
CA PRO A 233 32.65 8.60 -6.82
C PRO A 233 34.03 8.24 -6.27
#